data_AF-A0A9E0PGL8-F1
#
_entry.id   AF-A0A9E0PGL8-F1
#
_cell.length_a   1.000
_cell.length_b   1.000
_cell.length_c   1.000
_cell.angle_alpha   90.00
_cell.angle_beta   90.00
_cell.angle_gamma   90.00
#
_symmetry.space_group_name_H-M   'P 1'
#
loop_
_entity.id
_entity.type
_entity.pdbx_description
1 polymer ?
#
loop_
_entity_poly.entity_id
_entity_poly.type
_entity_poly.pdbx_seq_one_letter_code
_entity_poly.pdbx_strand_id
1 'polypeptide(L)'
;MERLGIGGNNPPEPTPHDAFTAHIGDLFTEATHFLDGEPISTEGQATAVSALLDQIRKASKDADKARAEEKKPHDDAGKAVQAKWKPLLDKADLAVNAAKKALAPWLLKVEEENRAKAEAARKEAEAKAEAAHAALAAADTSNLAAQAEAEALVKEAAKADKLATKAEGAKAHATGGARAVGLRSYFTPELTDPAAALSHYRATQPGALRAFLVTLAETDVLNGARTIPGFEVIEERRAV
;
A
#
# COMPACT_ATOMS: atom_id res chain seq x y z
N MET A 1 -69.85 -4.92 32.43
CA MET A 1 -69.22 -3.93 31.52
C MET A 1 -67.80 -3.72 32.00
N GLU A 2 -66.89 -4.46 31.40
CA GLU A 2 -65.47 -4.43 31.69
C GLU A 2 -64.84 -3.32 30.84
N ARG A 3 -64.29 -2.28 31.48
CA ARG A 3 -63.55 -1.24 30.77
C ARG A 3 -62.16 -1.78 30.48
N LEU A 4 -61.91 -2.14 29.23
CA LEU A 4 -60.57 -2.37 28.68
C LEU A 4 -59.74 -1.10 28.88
N GLY A 5 -58.73 -1.17 29.76
CA GLY A 5 -57.73 -0.13 29.91
C GLY A 5 -56.82 -0.09 28.69
N ILE A 6 -56.97 0.93 27.85
CA ILE A 6 -56.03 1.26 26.77
C ILE A 6 -54.90 2.07 27.41
N GLY A 7 -53.73 1.45 27.56
CA GLY A 7 -52.56 2.09 28.17
C GLY A 7 -51.39 1.13 28.37
N GLY A 8 -51.03 0.39 27.32
CA GLY A 8 -49.92 -0.57 27.32
C GLY A 8 -48.73 -0.13 26.46
N ASN A 9 -48.60 1.16 26.15
CA ASN A 9 -47.39 1.66 25.49
C ASN A 9 -46.37 1.97 26.58
N ASN A 10 -45.58 0.97 26.96
CA ASN A 10 -44.38 1.19 27.75
C ASN A 10 -43.32 1.71 26.76
N PRO A 11 -43.07 3.03 26.68
CA PRO A 11 -42.07 3.53 25.73
C PRO A 11 -40.74 2.85 26.04
N PRO A 12 -39.95 2.48 25.02
CA PRO A 12 -38.67 1.84 25.25
C PRO A 12 -37.84 2.69 26.20
N GLU A 13 -37.26 2.06 27.22
CA GLU A 13 -36.36 2.75 28.15
C GLU A 13 -35.24 3.42 27.34
N PRO A 14 -34.86 4.68 27.69
CA PRO A 14 -33.83 5.40 26.96
C PRO A 14 -32.54 4.58 26.96
N THR A 15 -31.93 4.44 25.79
CA THR A 15 -30.67 3.71 25.68
C THR A 15 -29.55 4.48 26.40
N PRO A 16 -28.44 3.82 26.79
CA PRO A 16 -27.26 4.53 27.29
C PRO A 16 -26.81 5.65 26.34
N HIS A 17 -26.89 5.40 25.02
CA HIS A 17 -26.60 6.41 24.00
C HIS A 17 -27.53 7.63 24.09
N ASP A 18 -28.84 7.43 24.26
CA ASP A 18 -29.81 8.52 24.38
C ASP A 18 -29.54 9.35 25.65
N ALA A 19 -29.19 8.69 26.76
CA ALA A 19 -28.83 9.37 28.01
C ALA A 19 -27.55 10.21 27.88
N PHE A 20 -26.49 9.68 27.25
CA PHE A 20 -25.27 10.45 26.99
C PHE A 20 -25.48 11.58 25.97
N THR A 21 -26.33 11.37 24.97
CA THR A 21 -26.70 12.40 23.99
C THR A 21 -27.34 13.60 24.67
N ALA A 22 -28.31 13.37 25.56
CA ALA A 22 -28.95 14.42 26.33
C ALA A 22 -27.94 15.13 27.24
N HIS A 23 -27.20 14.38 28.07
CA HIS A 23 -26.27 14.96 29.04
C HIS A 23 -25.15 15.80 28.40
N ILE A 24 -24.52 15.28 27.34
CA ILE A 24 -23.47 16.01 26.61
C ILE A 24 -24.07 17.20 25.85
N GLY A 25 -25.30 17.07 25.32
CA GLY A 25 -26.02 18.16 24.67
C GLY A 25 -26.31 19.33 25.62
N ASP A 26 -26.70 19.03 26.86
CA ASP A 26 -26.92 20.03 27.90
C ASP A 26 -25.61 20.74 28.27
N LEU A 27 -24.53 19.99 28.51
CA LEU A 27 -23.20 20.54 28.81
C LEU A 27 -22.65 21.37 27.63
N PHE A 28 -22.92 20.96 26.39
CA PHE A 28 -22.55 21.73 25.21
C PHE A 28 -23.31 23.05 25.15
N THR A 29 -24.61 23.03 25.42
CA THR A 29 -25.44 24.24 25.47
C THR A 29 -24.91 25.19 26.55
N GLU A 30 -24.63 24.67 27.75
CA GLU A 30 -24.00 25.46 28.82
C GLU A 30 -22.63 26.04 28.39
N ALA A 31 -21.80 25.25 27.71
CA ALA A 31 -20.52 25.70 27.20
C ALA A 31 -20.65 26.83 26.19
N THR A 32 -21.69 26.83 25.34
CA THR A 32 -21.90 27.95 24.41
C THR A 32 -22.22 29.27 25.11
N HIS A 33 -22.78 29.24 26.32
CA HIS A 33 -23.01 30.44 27.13
C HIS A 33 -21.75 30.98 27.81
N PHE A 34 -20.80 30.12 28.17
CA PHE A 34 -19.55 30.53 28.83
C PHE A 34 -18.39 30.78 27.86
N LEU A 35 -18.43 30.19 26.66
CA LEU A 35 -17.36 30.21 25.66
C LEU A 35 -17.81 30.92 24.37
N ASP A 36 -18.28 32.16 24.51
CA ASP A 36 -18.81 32.99 23.42
C ASP A 36 -17.72 33.72 22.61
N GLY A 37 -16.46 33.60 23.02
CA GLY A 37 -15.30 34.23 22.38
C GLY A 37 -14.78 35.47 23.11
N GLU A 38 -15.49 35.95 24.13
CA GLU A 38 -15.01 37.04 24.97
C GLU A 38 -13.92 36.56 25.94
N PRO A 39 -12.89 37.37 26.22
CA PRO A 39 -11.88 37.02 27.21
C PRO A 39 -12.47 36.87 28.61
N ILE A 40 -12.06 35.81 29.31
CA ILE A 40 -12.38 35.63 30.73
C ILE A 40 -11.76 36.80 31.52
N SER A 41 -12.60 37.60 32.17
CA SER A 41 -12.19 38.85 32.83
C SER A 41 -12.28 38.79 34.35
N THR A 42 -12.85 37.72 34.90
CA THR A 42 -13.01 37.54 36.36
C THR A 42 -12.61 36.14 36.81
N GLU A 43 -12.13 36.02 38.06
CA GLU A 43 -11.80 34.74 38.69
C GLU A 43 -13.01 33.82 38.82
N GLY A 44 -14.20 34.39 39.02
CA GLY A 44 -15.47 33.64 39.04
C GLY A 44 -15.79 32.97 37.70
N GLN A 45 -15.59 33.69 36.58
CA GLN A 45 -15.73 33.12 35.23
C GLN A 45 -14.69 32.01 34.99
N ALA A 46 -13.43 32.23 35.38
CA ALA A 46 -12.39 31.21 35.24
C ALA A 46 -12.73 29.93 36.03
N THR A 47 -13.25 30.07 37.24
CA THR A 47 -13.65 28.94 38.09
C THR A 47 -14.84 28.19 37.51
N ALA A 48 -15.85 28.90 37.01
CA ALA A 48 -17.03 28.30 36.38
C ALA A 48 -16.65 27.54 35.10
N VAL A 49 -15.82 28.12 34.23
CA VAL A 49 -15.31 27.47 33.01
C VAL A 49 -14.47 26.24 33.35
N SER A 50 -13.64 26.30 34.40
CA SER A 50 -12.86 25.14 34.85
C SER A 50 -13.75 23.99 35.33
N ALA A 51 -14.81 24.29 36.08
CA ALA A 51 -15.76 23.28 36.54
C ALA A 51 -16.52 22.64 35.37
N LEU A 52 -16.97 23.45 34.40
CA LEU A 52 -17.64 22.97 33.19
C LEU A 52 -16.72 22.10 32.32
N LEU A 53 -15.44 22.49 32.18
CA LEU A 53 -14.43 21.70 31.49
C LEU A 53 -14.28 20.29 32.09
N ASP A 54 -14.22 20.19 33.42
CA ASP A 54 -14.10 18.89 34.10
C ASP A 54 -15.36 18.03 33.92
N GLN A 55 -16.55 18.64 33.93
CA GLN A 55 -17.81 17.94 33.66
C GLN A 55 -17.85 17.39 32.23
N ILE A 56 -17.50 18.20 31.23
CA ILE A 56 -17.44 17.79 29.82
C ILE A 56 -16.43 16.65 29.63
N ARG A 57 -15.23 16.77 30.23
CA ARG A 57 -14.20 15.72 30.17
C ARG A 57 -14.70 14.41 30.77
N LYS A 58 -15.40 14.46 31.90
CA LYS A 58 -15.97 13.28 32.55
C LYS A 58 -17.07 12.65 31.69
N ALA A 59 -18.04 13.45 31.22
CA ALA A 59 -19.13 12.99 30.37
C ALA A 59 -18.61 12.31 29.09
N SER A 60 -17.59 12.91 28.46
CA SER A 60 -16.92 12.33 27.28
C SER A 60 -16.26 10.97 27.58
N LYS A 61 -15.53 10.85 28.69
CA LYS A 61 -14.90 9.57 29.10
C LYS A 61 -15.93 8.49 29.41
N ASP A 62 -17.00 8.84 30.12
CA ASP A 62 -18.05 7.90 30.49
C ASP A 62 -18.82 7.41 29.24
N ALA A 63 -19.08 8.30 28.27
CA ALA A 63 -19.69 7.93 26.99
C ALA A 63 -18.80 7.01 26.15
N ASP A 64 -17.49 7.29 26.06
CA ASP A 64 -16.57 6.41 25.32
C ASP A 64 -16.44 5.03 25.97
N LYS A 65 -16.46 4.97 27.31
CA LYS A 65 -16.49 3.71 28.06
C LYS A 65 -17.74 2.90 27.73
N ALA A 66 -18.93 3.52 27.75
CA ALA A 66 -20.17 2.83 27.40
C ALA A 66 -20.17 2.30 25.96
N ARG A 67 -19.69 3.11 25.01
CA ARG A 67 -19.47 2.70 23.62
C ARG A 67 -18.51 1.50 23.52
N ALA A 68 -17.42 1.51 24.28
CA ALA A 68 -16.44 0.42 24.28
C ALA A 68 -17.03 -0.88 24.87
N GLU A 69 -17.85 -0.78 25.92
CA GLU A 69 -18.56 -1.90 26.51
C GLU A 69 -19.60 -2.49 25.53
N GLU A 70 -20.37 -1.64 24.85
CA GLU A 70 -21.33 -2.06 23.82
C GLU A 70 -20.65 -2.75 22.63
N LYS A 71 -19.50 -2.23 22.19
CA LYS A 71 -18.74 -2.78 21.07
C LYS A 71 -17.99 -4.07 21.42
N LYS A 72 -17.62 -4.27 22.69
CA LYS A 72 -16.82 -5.40 23.17
C LYS A 72 -17.29 -6.78 22.69
N PRO A 73 -18.58 -7.19 22.82
CA PRO A 73 -19.02 -8.49 22.34
C PRO A 73 -18.83 -8.69 20.84
N HIS A 74 -18.97 -7.63 20.03
CA HIS A 74 -18.76 -7.69 18.59
C HIS A 74 -17.28 -7.82 18.23
N ASP A 75 -16.41 -7.06 18.90
CA ASP A 75 -14.96 -7.18 18.73
C ASP A 75 -14.46 -8.56 19.13
N ASP A 76 -14.93 -9.10 20.25
CA ASP A 76 -14.53 -10.41 20.75
C ASP A 76 -15.09 -11.54 19.88
N ALA A 77 -16.33 -11.42 19.38
CA ALA A 77 -16.88 -12.34 18.38
C ALA A 77 -16.07 -12.31 17.07
N GLY A 78 -15.69 -11.12 16.60
CA GLY A 78 -14.83 -10.95 15.43
C GLY A 78 -13.47 -11.63 15.61
N LYS A 79 -12.82 -11.42 16.77
CA LYS A 79 -11.56 -12.10 17.11
C LYS A 79 -11.72 -13.61 17.18
N ALA A 80 -12.82 -14.12 17.75
CA ALA A 80 -13.07 -15.56 17.83
C ALA A 80 -13.19 -16.20 16.44
N VAL A 81 -13.88 -15.54 15.51
CA VAL A 81 -13.95 -15.99 14.11
C VAL A 81 -12.56 -15.98 13.48
N GLN A 82 -11.80 -14.88 13.61
CA GLN A 82 -10.44 -14.80 13.09
C GLN A 82 -9.54 -15.91 13.66
N ALA A 83 -9.59 -16.15 14.97
CA ALA A 83 -8.82 -17.21 15.62
C ALA A 83 -9.18 -18.61 15.11
N LYS A 84 -10.47 -18.87 14.82
CA LYS A 84 -10.93 -20.14 14.23
C LYS A 84 -10.37 -20.36 12.82
N TRP A 85 -10.36 -19.31 11.99
CA TRP A 85 -9.95 -19.43 10.58
C TRP A 85 -8.45 -19.31 10.36
N LYS A 86 -7.75 -18.56 11.21
CA LYS A 86 -6.32 -18.25 11.05
C LYS A 86 -5.46 -19.51 10.87
N PRO A 87 -5.57 -20.59 11.67
CA PRO A 87 -4.76 -21.79 11.47
C PRO A 87 -5.00 -22.48 10.12
N LEU A 88 -6.23 -22.41 9.57
CA LEU A 88 -6.55 -22.98 8.26
C LEU A 88 -5.92 -22.14 7.13
N LEU A 89 -6.06 -20.81 7.23
CA LEU A 89 -5.48 -19.90 6.25
C LEU A 89 -3.95 -19.92 6.29
N ASP A 90 -3.34 -19.97 7.49
CA ASP A 90 -1.88 -20.09 7.65
C ASP A 90 -1.36 -21.40 7.00
N LYS A 91 -2.12 -22.51 7.06
CA LYS A 91 -1.78 -23.76 6.35
C LYS A 91 -1.87 -23.61 4.83
N ALA A 92 -2.91 -22.93 4.34
CA ALA A 92 -3.06 -22.67 2.91
C ALA A 92 -1.92 -21.79 2.39
N ASP A 93 -1.56 -20.73 3.13
CA ASP A 93 -0.44 -19.85 2.82
C ASP A 93 0.89 -20.60 2.83
N LEU A 94 1.10 -21.49 3.81
CA LEU A 94 2.27 -22.36 3.85
C LEU A 94 2.37 -23.23 2.60
N ALA A 95 1.27 -23.88 2.20
CA ALA A 95 1.24 -24.74 1.00
C ALA A 95 1.49 -23.93 -0.30
N VAL A 96 0.87 -22.76 -0.44
CA VAL A 96 1.09 -21.85 -1.58
C VAL A 96 2.56 -21.43 -1.65
N ASN A 97 3.15 -21.05 -0.52
CA ASN A 97 4.55 -20.62 -0.46
C ASN A 97 5.51 -21.78 -0.77
N ALA A 98 5.22 -22.99 -0.27
CA ALA A 98 5.98 -24.18 -0.60
C ALA A 98 5.92 -24.50 -2.10
N ALA A 99 4.73 -24.45 -2.72
CA ALA A 99 4.57 -24.69 -4.15
C ALA A 99 5.31 -23.64 -5.00
N LYS A 100 5.23 -22.36 -4.65
CA LYS A 100 6.00 -21.28 -5.33
C LYS A 100 7.51 -21.52 -5.23
N LYS A 101 8.01 -21.88 -4.05
CA LYS A 101 9.43 -22.20 -3.84
C LYS A 101 9.87 -23.42 -4.65
N ALA A 102 9.03 -24.44 -4.76
CA ALA A 102 9.31 -25.62 -5.57
C ALA A 102 9.29 -25.33 -7.08
N LEU A 103 8.40 -24.43 -7.54
CA LEU A 103 8.31 -24.02 -8.95
C LEU A 103 9.46 -23.09 -9.39
N ALA A 104 9.99 -22.27 -8.49
CA ALA A 104 10.98 -21.25 -8.85
C ALA A 104 12.24 -21.82 -9.56
N PRO A 105 12.90 -22.90 -9.07
CA PRO A 105 14.05 -23.50 -9.76
C PRO A 105 13.70 -24.03 -11.15
N TRP A 106 12.51 -24.62 -11.31
CA TRP A 106 12.04 -25.10 -12.61
C TRP A 106 11.84 -23.94 -13.59
N LEU A 107 11.20 -22.85 -13.16
CA LEU A 107 10.99 -21.68 -14.01
C LEU A 107 12.31 -21.00 -14.40
N LEU A 108 13.29 -20.94 -13.48
CA LEU A 108 14.63 -20.44 -13.78
C LEU A 108 15.33 -21.30 -14.84
N LYS A 109 15.21 -22.63 -14.74
CA LYS A 109 15.73 -23.54 -15.77
C LYS A 109 15.06 -23.32 -17.13
N VAL A 110 13.73 -23.17 -17.16
CA VAL A 110 13.00 -22.88 -18.41
C VAL A 110 13.41 -21.53 -18.99
N GLU A 111 13.62 -20.51 -18.16
CA GLU A 111 14.11 -19.20 -18.60
C GLU A 111 15.52 -19.30 -19.21
N GLU A 112 16.42 -20.05 -18.58
CA GLU A 112 17.75 -20.32 -19.12
C GLU A 112 17.71 -21.07 -20.46
N GLU A 113 16.89 -22.12 -20.56
CA GLU A 113 16.67 -22.87 -21.80
C GLU A 113 16.09 -21.98 -22.91
N ASN A 114 15.12 -21.12 -22.58
CA ASN A 114 14.53 -20.18 -23.54
C ASN A 114 15.56 -19.15 -24.00
N ARG A 115 16.39 -18.63 -23.08
CA ARG A 115 17.48 -17.70 -23.42
C ARG A 115 18.51 -18.35 -24.33
N ALA A 116 18.90 -19.60 -24.06
CA ALA A 116 19.82 -20.34 -24.94
C ALA A 116 19.23 -20.59 -26.33
N LYS A 117 17.94 -20.94 -26.42
CA LYS A 117 17.21 -21.09 -27.70
C LYS A 117 17.12 -19.76 -28.45
N ALA A 118 16.83 -18.67 -27.75
CA ALA A 118 16.77 -17.33 -28.34
C ALA A 118 18.15 -16.90 -28.87
N GLU A 119 19.22 -17.15 -28.13
CA GLU A 119 20.58 -16.84 -28.58
C GLU A 119 20.98 -17.67 -29.82
N ALA A 120 20.67 -18.97 -29.84
CA ALA A 120 20.93 -19.82 -30.99
C ALA A 120 20.12 -19.37 -32.22
N ALA A 121 18.83 -19.07 -32.04
CA ALA A 121 17.98 -18.60 -33.13
C ALA A 121 18.43 -17.23 -33.65
N ARG A 122 18.91 -16.34 -32.79
CA ARG A 122 19.49 -15.05 -33.19
C ARG A 122 20.75 -15.23 -34.04
N LYS A 123 21.68 -16.10 -33.62
CA LYS A 123 22.90 -16.42 -34.39
C LYS A 123 22.56 -17.02 -35.77
N GLU A 124 21.56 -17.90 -35.82
CA GLU A 124 21.10 -18.48 -37.09
C GLU A 124 20.44 -17.43 -38.00
N ALA A 125 19.62 -16.54 -37.43
CA ALA A 125 18.98 -15.45 -38.17
C ALA A 125 20.02 -14.46 -38.72
N GLU A 126 21.03 -14.10 -37.92
CA GLU A 126 22.14 -13.23 -38.32
C GLU A 126 22.93 -13.87 -39.47
N ALA A 127 23.34 -15.13 -39.35
CA ALA A 127 24.06 -15.84 -40.41
C ALA A 127 23.25 -15.95 -41.71
N LYS A 128 21.94 -16.21 -41.62
CA LYS A 128 21.07 -16.28 -42.81
C LYS A 128 20.80 -14.90 -43.42
N ALA A 129 20.72 -13.85 -42.61
CA ALA A 129 20.61 -12.48 -43.08
C ALA A 129 21.87 -12.03 -43.83
N GLU A 130 23.06 -12.34 -43.30
CA GLU A 130 24.33 -12.09 -43.98
C GLU A 130 24.42 -12.85 -45.31
N ALA A 131 24.07 -14.13 -45.33
CA ALA A 131 24.05 -14.94 -46.56
C ALA A 131 23.06 -14.40 -47.60
N ALA A 132 21.86 -14.00 -47.17
CA ALA A 132 20.86 -13.39 -48.07
C ALA A 132 21.34 -12.04 -48.61
N HIS A 133 21.96 -11.20 -47.77
CA HIS A 133 22.51 -9.91 -48.20
C HIS A 133 23.66 -10.10 -49.20
N ALA A 134 24.57 -11.05 -48.95
CA ALA A 134 25.66 -11.38 -49.86
C ALA A 134 25.13 -11.92 -51.21
N ALA A 135 24.11 -12.80 -51.19
CA ALA A 135 23.51 -13.33 -52.40
C ALA A 135 22.77 -12.26 -53.22
N LEU A 136 22.05 -11.35 -52.58
CA LEU A 136 21.44 -10.20 -53.25
C LEU A 136 22.48 -9.27 -53.87
N ALA A 137 23.59 -9.01 -53.17
CA ALA A 137 24.67 -8.17 -53.69
C ALA A 137 25.42 -8.80 -54.88
N ALA A 138 25.48 -10.14 -54.93
CA ALA A 138 26.16 -10.88 -55.99
C ALA A 138 25.24 -11.31 -57.16
N ALA A 139 23.92 -11.22 -57.00
CA ALA A 139 22.96 -11.68 -58.01
C ALA A 139 22.98 -10.80 -59.27
N ASP A 140 23.25 -11.42 -60.42
CA ASP A 140 23.09 -10.77 -61.72
C ASP A 140 21.60 -10.61 -62.06
N THR A 141 21.17 -9.36 -62.27
CA THR A 141 19.78 -9.03 -62.57
C THR A 141 19.26 -9.58 -63.90
N SER A 142 20.16 -10.02 -64.79
CA SER A 142 19.80 -10.63 -66.06
C SER A 142 19.74 -12.17 -66.00
N ASN A 143 20.15 -12.77 -64.88
CA ASN A 143 20.14 -14.22 -64.68
C ASN A 143 19.02 -14.63 -63.72
N LEU A 144 17.96 -15.22 -64.27
CA LEU A 144 16.79 -15.68 -63.51
C LEU A 144 17.13 -16.72 -62.42
N ALA A 145 18.11 -17.60 -62.66
CA ALA A 145 18.51 -18.60 -61.68
C ALA A 145 19.21 -17.95 -60.47
N ALA A 146 20.09 -16.97 -60.72
CA ALA A 146 20.77 -16.22 -59.66
C ALA A 146 19.77 -15.40 -58.82
N GLN A 147 18.76 -14.80 -59.46
CA GLN A 147 17.68 -14.12 -58.76
C GLN A 147 16.83 -15.07 -57.90
N ALA A 148 16.48 -16.25 -58.44
CA ALA A 148 15.69 -17.24 -57.72
C ALA A 148 16.42 -17.76 -56.47
N GLU A 149 17.73 -17.97 -56.55
CA GLU A 149 18.57 -18.38 -55.41
C GLU A 149 18.67 -17.28 -54.34
N ALA A 150 18.91 -16.03 -54.74
CA ALA A 150 18.95 -14.90 -53.80
C ALA A 150 17.59 -14.71 -53.11
N GLU A 151 16.48 -14.81 -53.85
CA GLU A 151 15.13 -14.71 -53.27
C GLU A 151 14.82 -15.89 -52.32
N ALA A 152 15.31 -17.10 -52.62
CA ALA A 152 15.19 -18.25 -51.72
C ALA A 152 15.93 -17.99 -50.39
N LEU A 153 17.15 -17.44 -50.45
CA LEU A 153 17.93 -17.08 -49.26
C LEU A 153 17.26 -15.96 -48.43
N VAL A 154 16.67 -14.95 -49.09
CA VAL A 154 15.87 -13.92 -48.40
C VAL A 154 14.66 -14.53 -47.68
N LYS A 155 13.97 -15.49 -48.31
CA LYS A 155 12.85 -16.20 -47.67
C LYS A 155 13.31 -17.02 -46.47
N GLU A 156 14.48 -17.67 -46.54
CA GLU A 156 15.06 -18.41 -45.42
C GLU A 156 15.51 -17.48 -44.28
N ALA A 157 16.11 -16.33 -44.59
CA ALA A 157 16.44 -15.30 -43.61
C ALA A 157 15.18 -14.77 -42.90
N ALA A 158 14.12 -14.47 -43.64
CA ALA A 158 12.85 -14.01 -43.07
C ALA A 158 12.16 -15.07 -42.18
N LYS A 159 12.32 -16.37 -42.49
CA LYS A 159 11.84 -17.45 -41.61
C LYS A 159 12.67 -17.53 -40.33
N ALA A 160 13.99 -17.43 -40.44
CA ALA A 160 14.90 -17.48 -39.29
C ALA A 160 14.69 -16.29 -38.35
N ASP A 161 14.49 -15.10 -38.89
CA ASP A 161 14.17 -13.89 -38.11
C ASP A 161 12.85 -14.02 -37.33
N LYS A 162 11.80 -14.58 -37.96
CA LYS A 162 10.54 -14.90 -37.27
C LYS A 162 10.72 -15.91 -36.15
N LEU A 163 11.58 -16.91 -36.33
CA LEU A 163 11.90 -17.90 -35.31
C LEU A 163 12.68 -17.27 -34.15
N ALA A 164 13.64 -16.39 -34.43
CA ALA A 164 14.38 -15.63 -33.43
C ALA A 164 13.45 -14.75 -32.60
N THR A 165 12.60 -13.95 -33.26
CA THR A 165 11.59 -13.11 -32.60
C THR A 165 10.67 -13.92 -31.70
N LYS A 166 10.20 -15.09 -32.18
CA LYS A 166 9.35 -15.98 -31.38
C LYS A 166 10.09 -16.57 -30.17
N ALA A 167 11.36 -16.92 -30.32
CA ALA A 167 12.18 -17.46 -29.24
C ALA A 167 12.49 -16.40 -28.17
N GLU A 168 12.77 -15.15 -28.57
CA GLU A 168 12.97 -14.03 -27.64
C GLU A 168 11.72 -13.71 -26.81
N GLY A 169 10.53 -13.86 -27.40
CA GLY A 169 9.26 -13.66 -26.70
C GLY A 169 8.85 -14.80 -25.74
N ALA A 170 9.61 -15.90 -25.68
CA ALA A 170 9.24 -17.07 -24.90
C ALA A 170 9.39 -16.85 -23.38
N LYS A 171 8.26 -16.83 -22.67
CA LYS A 171 8.24 -16.62 -21.22
C LYS A 171 8.29 -17.94 -20.45
N ALA A 172 9.03 -17.97 -19.34
CA ALA A 172 9.05 -19.08 -18.42
C ALA A 172 7.80 -19.07 -17.51
N HIS A 173 6.83 -19.92 -17.83
CA HIS A 173 5.58 -20.04 -17.09
C HIS A 173 5.19 -21.51 -16.86
N ALA A 174 4.61 -21.78 -15.69
CA ALA A 174 3.93 -23.04 -15.41
C ALA A 174 2.44 -22.90 -15.73
N THR A 175 1.93 -23.76 -16.60
CA THR A 175 0.53 -23.82 -17.04
C THR A 175 -0.13 -25.08 -16.47
N GLY A 176 -1.36 -24.97 -15.96
CA GLY A 176 -2.06 -26.11 -15.35
C GLY A 176 -3.20 -25.70 -14.41
N GLY A 177 -3.23 -24.45 -13.97
CA GLY A 177 -4.37 -23.83 -13.29
C GLY A 177 -5.00 -22.70 -14.11
N ALA A 178 -6.01 -22.04 -13.55
CA ALA A 178 -6.70 -20.91 -14.19
C ALA A 178 -5.78 -19.70 -14.47
N ARG A 179 -4.65 -19.60 -13.76
CA ARG A 179 -3.62 -18.57 -13.97
C ARG A 179 -2.25 -19.22 -14.09
N ALA A 180 -1.45 -18.72 -15.02
CA ALA A 180 -0.05 -19.11 -15.16
C ALA A 180 0.79 -18.57 -14.00
N VAL A 181 1.77 -19.36 -13.53
CA VAL A 181 2.76 -18.93 -12.53
C VAL A 181 4.06 -18.61 -13.25
N GLY A 182 4.57 -17.39 -13.05
CA GLY A 182 5.82 -16.90 -13.64
C GLY A 182 6.76 -16.30 -12.61
N LEU A 183 7.97 -15.94 -13.06
CA LEU A 183 8.95 -15.23 -12.25
C LEU A 183 8.64 -13.73 -12.21
N ARG A 184 8.95 -13.08 -11.08
CA ARG A 184 8.83 -11.63 -10.90
C ARG A 184 10.09 -11.09 -10.25
N SER A 185 10.66 -10.04 -10.85
CA SER A 185 11.79 -9.32 -10.30
C SER A 185 11.34 -8.33 -9.23
N TYR A 186 12.05 -8.32 -8.10
CA TYR A 186 11.89 -7.34 -7.03
C TYR A 186 13.22 -6.59 -6.90
N PHE A 187 13.16 -5.26 -6.86
CA PHE A 187 14.32 -4.39 -6.72
C PHE A 187 14.27 -3.75 -5.33
N THR A 188 15.01 -4.33 -4.40
CA THR A 188 15.11 -3.82 -3.02
C THR A 188 16.34 -2.93 -2.91
N PRO A 189 16.22 -1.66 -2.50
CA PRO A 189 17.37 -0.80 -2.28
C PRO A 189 18.08 -1.18 -0.98
N GLU A 190 19.40 -1.31 -1.04
CA GLU A 190 20.26 -1.44 0.14
C GLU A 190 21.05 -0.14 0.30
N LEU A 191 21.00 0.45 1.50
CA LEU A 191 21.69 1.70 1.79
C LEU A 191 23.18 1.41 2.07
N THR A 192 24.02 1.59 1.07
CA THR A 192 25.46 1.34 1.16
C THR A 192 26.26 2.58 1.55
N ASP A 193 25.91 3.73 0.98
CA ASP A 193 26.52 5.03 1.30
C ASP A 193 25.44 6.03 1.75
N PRO A 194 25.30 6.24 3.06
CA PRO A 194 24.33 7.19 3.62
C PRO A 194 24.54 8.63 3.18
N ALA A 195 25.80 9.07 3.00
CA ALA A 195 26.11 10.44 2.64
C ALA A 195 25.72 10.73 1.19
N ALA A 196 26.06 9.81 0.28
CA ALA A 196 25.64 9.90 -1.12
C ALA A 196 24.12 9.83 -1.26
N ALA A 197 23.45 8.95 -0.51
CA ALA A 197 21.99 8.86 -0.51
C ALA A 197 21.33 10.15 -0.02
N LEU A 198 21.83 10.74 1.08
CA LEU A 198 21.32 12.01 1.58
C LEU A 198 21.52 13.14 0.56
N SER A 199 22.68 13.20 -0.09
CA SER A 199 22.93 14.18 -1.15
C SER A 199 21.99 13.99 -2.35
N HIS A 200 21.76 12.74 -2.75
CA HIS A 200 20.81 12.40 -3.82
C HIS A 200 19.40 12.87 -3.47
N TYR A 201 18.85 12.47 -2.32
CA TYR A 201 17.49 12.83 -1.93
C TYR A 201 17.32 14.32 -1.60
N ARG A 202 18.38 14.99 -1.14
CA ARG A 202 18.39 16.46 -1.02
C ARG A 202 18.19 17.14 -2.38
N ALA A 203 18.81 16.61 -3.43
CA ALA A 203 18.69 17.18 -4.77
C ALA A 203 17.39 16.78 -5.48
N THR A 204 16.95 15.53 -5.35
CA THR A 204 15.80 14.99 -6.09
C THR A 204 14.48 15.15 -5.36
N GLN A 205 14.46 15.13 -4.02
CA GLN A 205 13.25 15.16 -3.19
C GLN A 205 13.41 16.03 -1.93
N PRO A 206 13.73 17.33 -2.06
CA PRO A 206 13.99 18.20 -0.91
C PRO A 206 12.78 18.34 0.03
N GLY A 207 11.55 18.30 -0.49
CA GLY A 207 10.33 18.40 0.32
C GLY A 207 10.12 17.20 1.25
N ALA A 208 10.33 15.98 0.74
CA ALA A 208 10.22 14.76 1.53
C ALA A 208 11.32 14.68 2.60
N LEU A 209 12.55 15.06 2.24
CA LEU A 209 13.66 15.13 3.19
C LEU A 209 13.38 16.16 4.29
N ARG A 210 12.87 17.34 3.95
CA ARG A 210 12.48 18.36 4.93
C ARG A 210 11.40 17.84 5.88
N ALA A 211 10.37 17.18 5.37
CA ALA A 211 9.31 16.61 6.20
C ALA A 211 9.87 15.59 7.20
N PHE A 212 10.76 14.70 6.74
CA PHE A 212 11.43 13.75 7.63
C PHE A 212 12.25 14.47 8.72
N LEU A 213 13.05 15.48 8.37
CA LEU A 213 13.81 16.26 9.35
C LEU A 213 12.92 16.95 10.39
N VAL A 214 11.75 17.48 9.99
CA VAL A 214 10.78 18.08 10.91
C VAL A 214 10.25 17.04 11.91
N THR A 215 9.91 15.82 11.46
CA THR A 215 9.44 14.77 12.39
C THR A 215 10.47 14.38 13.45
N LEU A 216 11.76 14.41 13.09
CA LEU A 216 12.85 14.18 14.05
C LEU A 216 12.94 15.34 15.05
N ALA A 217 12.91 16.58 14.56
CA ALA A 217 12.95 17.76 15.41
C ALA A 217 11.75 17.86 16.37
N GLU A 218 10.54 17.51 15.92
CA GLU A 218 9.35 17.43 16.78
C GLU A 218 9.54 16.39 17.91
N THR A 219 10.12 15.24 17.58
CA THR A 219 10.44 14.19 18.57
C THR A 219 11.46 14.69 19.61
N ASP A 220 12.50 15.40 19.17
CA ASP A 220 13.50 15.99 20.05
C ASP A 220 12.90 17.06 20.98
N VAL A 221 12.01 17.92 20.45
CA VAL A 221 11.29 18.92 21.26
C VAL A 221 10.39 18.26 22.31
N LEU A 222 9.70 17.17 21.95
CA LEU A 222 8.91 16.39 22.90
C LEU A 222 9.78 15.77 24.02
N ASN A 223 11.01 15.35 23.68
CA ASN A 223 11.99 14.86 24.65
C ASN A 223 12.68 15.97 25.46
N GLY A 224 12.31 17.23 25.27
CA GLY A 224 12.78 18.37 26.07
C GLY A 224 13.88 19.20 25.42
N ALA A 225 14.29 18.92 24.17
CA ALA A 225 15.21 19.79 23.46
C ALA A 225 14.55 21.16 23.19
N ARG A 226 15.29 22.24 23.44
CA ARG A 226 14.87 23.63 23.17
C ARG A 226 15.81 24.36 22.21
N THR A 227 16.89 23.70 21.80
CA THR A 227 17.85 24.21 20.83
C THR A 227 18.25 23.05 19.93
N ILE A 228 17.92 23.15 18.64
CA ILE A 228 18.22 22.13 17.63
C ILE A 228 18.89 22.85 16.46
N PRO A 229 20.10 22.47 16.04
CA PRO A 229 20.76 23.11 14.90
C PRO A 229 19.88 23.10 13.64
N GLY A 230 19.64 24.27 13.06
CA GLY A 230 18.80 24.42 11.87
C GLY A 230 17.29 24.52 12.13
N PHE A 231 16.85 24.50 13.39
CA PHE A 231 15.46 24.70 13.80
C PHE A 231 15.34 25.81 14.85
N GLU A 232 14.27 26.60 14.74
CA GLU A 232 13.86 27.56 15.75
C GLU A 232 12.69 26.96 16.56
N VAL A 233 12.87 26.79 17.88
CA VAL A 233 11.85 26.23 18.77
C VAL A 233 11.09 27.39 19.42
N ILE A 234 9.80 27.53 19.10
CA ILE A 234 8.93 28.60 19.60
C ILE A 234 8.13 28.07 20.80
N GLU A 235 8.21 28.75 21.93
CA GLU A 235 7.41 28.43 23.12
C GLU A 235 6.07 29.15 23.08
N GLU A 236 4.98 28.37 23.07
CA GLU A 236 3.61 28.88 23.17
C GLU A 236 2.92 28.26 24.39
N ARG A 237 2.39 29.10 25.29
CA ARG A 237 1.67 28.64 26.49
C ARG A 237 0.17 28.62 26.20
N ARG A 238 -0.43 27.43 26.20
CA ARG A 238 -1.88 27.19 26.04
C ARG A 238 -2.44 26.43 27.25
N ALA A 239 -3.74 26.59 27.53
CA ALA A 239 -4.42 25.79 28.56
C ALA A 239 -4.41 24.29 28.19
N VAL A 240 -4.26 23.39 29.17
CA VAL A 240 -4.14 21.92 29.00
C VAL A 240 -5.39 21.19 29.46
#